data_AF-Q63RV1-F1
#
_entry.id   AF-Q63RV1-F1
#
_cell.length_a   1.000
_cell.length_b   1.000
_cell.length_c   1.000
_cell.angle_alpha   90.00
_cell.angle_beta   90.00
_cell.angle_gamma   90.00
#
_symmetry.space_group_name_H-M   'P 1'
#
loop_
_entity.id
_entity.type
_entity.pdbx_description
1 polymer ?
#
loop_
_entity_poly.entity_id
_entity_poly.type
_entity_poly.pdbx_seq_one_letter_code
_entity_poly.pdbx_strand_id
1 'polypeptide(L)'
;MRKLAFGLLLLASANAFAEQTPADEISARSGLPASEVSALLADCDSNQTSMNFCAWRDQLVAERELQQVVDQQISEHPERKTALEAKVAKWKKARDASCEKSARKEWDDGSMRPAAQAICATASTKKMTKKLSATAGRRSS
;
A
#
# COMPACT_ATOMS: atom_id res chain seq x y z
N MET A 1 0.98 30.25 -55.29
CA MET A 1 0.64 28.85 -54.97
C MET A 1 1.85 28.24 -54.27
N ARG A 2 1.85 27.61 -53.09
CA ARG A 2 0.87 27.30 -52.05
C ARG A 2 1.76 26.98 -50.83
N LYS A 3 1.65 27.75 -49.74
CA LYS A 3 2.40 27.52 -48.50
C LYS A 3 2.00 26.15 -47.93
N LEU A 4 2.95 25.25 -47.69
CA LEU A 4 2.73 24.01 -46.96
C LEU A 4 3.65 24.01 -45.74
N ALA A 5 3.19 24.67 -44.68
CA ALA A 5 3.72 24.49 -43.35
C ALA A 5 3.07 23.22 -42.78
N PHE A 6 3.83 22.13 -42.70
CA PHE A 6 3.44 20.95 -41.94
C PHE A 6 3.60 21.29 -40.45
N GLY A 7 2.47 21.56 -39.78
CA GLY A 7 2.43 21.69 -38.34
C GLY A 7 2.61 20.32 -37.68
N LEU A 8 3.70 20.15 -36.94
CA LEU A 8 3.87 19.04 -35.99
C LEU A 8 2.90 19.25 -34.83
N LEU A 9 1.88 18.40 -34.73
CA LEU A 9 1.02 18.32 -33.54
C LEU A 9 1.73 17.42 -32.52
N LEU A 10 2.46 18.05 -31.58
CA LEU A 10 2.96 17.36 -30.40
C LEU A 10 1.79 17.17 -29.42
N LEU A 11 1.22 15.96 -29.42
CA LEU A 11 0.34 15.51 -28.34
C LEU A 11 1.19 15.35 -27.08
N ALA A 12 1.24 16.39 -26.25
CA ALA A 12 1.72 16.30 -24.89
C ALA A 12 0.71 15.48 -24.10
N SER A 13 0.91 14.16 -24.02
CA SER A 13 0.23 13.31 -23.06
C SER A 13 0.70 13.71 -21.67
N ALA A 14 -0.07 14.58 -21.02
CA ALA A 14 0.01 14.80 -19.58
C ALA A 14 -0.42 13.51 -18.91
N ASN A 15 0.52 12.59 -18.70
CA ASN A 15 0.37 11.53 -17.72
C ASN A 15 0.41 12.24 -16.36
N ALA A 16 -0.73 12.77 -15.92
CA ALA A 16 -0.96 12.96 -14.51
C ALA A 16 -0.81 11.57 -13.90
N PHE A 17 0.31 11.32 -13.21
CA PHE A 17 0.46 10.14 -12.37
C PHE A 17 -0.53 10.30 -11.22
N ALA A 18 -1.81 10.03 -11.49
CA ALA A 18 -2.79 9.85 -10.44
C ALA A 18 -2.26 8.68 -9.60
N GLU A 19 -1.97 8.93 -8.32
CA GLU A 19 -1.59 7.86 -7.41
C GLU A 19 -2.67 6.78 -7.47
N GLN A 20 -2.27 5.53 -7.72
CA GLN A 20 -3.21 4.42 -7.82
C GLN A 20 -4.04 4.35 -6.54
N THR A 21 -5.35 4.24 -6.65
CA THR A 21 -6.22 4.11 -5.46
C THR A 21 -6.09 2.70 -4.87
N PRO A 22 -6.46 2.47 -3.61
CA PRO A 22 -6.52 1.11 -3.08
C PRO A 22 -7.45 0.20 -3.89
N ALA A 23 -8.51 0.75 -4.49
CA ALA A 23 -9.41 0.00 -5.37
C ALA A 23 -8.72 -0.43 -6.67
N ASP A 24 -7.86 0.41 -7.26
CA ASP A 24 -7.08 0.05 -8.46
C ASP A 24 -6.08 -1.07 -8.17
N GLU A 25 -5.39 -1.01 -7.03
CA GLU A 25 -4.46 -2.07 -6.62
C GLU A 25 -5.19 -3.40 -6.35
N ILE A 26 -6.34 -3.34 -5.67
CA ILE A 26 -7.16 -4.53 -5.41
C ILE A 26 -7.76 -5.07 -6.71
N SER A 27 -8.14 -4.21 -7.66
CA SER A 27 -8.58 -4.59 -9.00
C SER A 27 -7.48 -5.37 -9.72
N ALA A 28 -6.27 -4.83 -9.77
CA ALA A 28 -5.12 -5.51 -10.37
C ALA A 28 -4.81 -6.87 -9.70
N ARG A 29 -4.96 -6.96 -8.37
CA ARG A 29 -4.72 -8.19 -7.61
C ARG A 29 -5.81 -9.25 -7.78
N SER A 30 -7.08 -8.83 -7.88
CA SER A 30 -8.23 -9.73 -7.93
C SER A 30 -8.65 -10.12 -9.34
N GLY A 31 -8.30 -9.30 -10.34
CA GLY A 31 -8.79 -9.42 -11.72
C GLY A 31 -10.21 -8.87 -11.92
N LEU A 32 -10.85 -8.31 -10.87
CA LEU A 32 -12.16 -7.68 -10.99
C LEU A 32 -12.04 -6.21 -11.44
N PRO A 33 -13.03 -5.65 -12.16
CA PRO A 33 -13.06 -4.24 -12.50
C PRO A 33 -13.01 -3.34 -11.27
N ALA A 34 -12.33 -2.19 -11.35
CA ALA A 34 -12.23 -1.25 -10.23
C ALA A 34 -13.59 -0.75 -9.72
N SER A 35 -14.62 -0.68 -10.57
CA SER A 35 -16.00 -0.34 -10.17
C SER A 35 -16.64 -1.43 -9.31
N GLU A 36 -16.42 -2.70 -9.64
CA GLU A 36 -16.89 -3.84 -8.85
C GLU A 36 -16.15 -3.94 -7.52
N VAL A 37 -14.83 -3.75 -7.53
CA VAL A 37 -14.02 -3.64 -6.30
C VAL A 37 -14.54 -2.51 -5.42
N SER A 38 -14.83 -1.34 -6.00
CA SER A 38 -15.35 -0.19 -5.24
C SER A 38 -16.70 -0.50 -4.60
N ALA A 39 -17.59 -1.24 -5.28
CA ALA A 39 -18.85 -1.69 -4.72
C ALA A 39 -18.64 -2.67 -3.55
N LEU A 40 -17.71 -3.62 -3.67
CA LEU A 40 -17.36 -4.57 -2.62
C LEU A 40 -16.68 -3.89 -1.40
N LEU A 41 -15.98 -2.78 -1.61
CA LEU A 41 -15.36 -2.00 -0.55
C LEU A 41 -16.33 -1.08 0.20
N ALA A 42 -17.55 -0.87 -0.32
CA ALA A 42 -18.54 0.04 0.26
C ALA A 42 -19.19 -0.50 1.53
N ASP A 43 -19.32 -1.83 1.64
CA ASP A 43 -19.82 -2.52 2.83
C ASP A 43 -18.95 -3.74 3.13
N CYS A 44 -18.03 -3.57 4.09
CA CYS A 44 -17.05 -4.58 4.46
C CYS A 44 -17.67 -5.85 5.06
N ASP A 45 -18.89 -5.77 5.61
CA ASP A 45 -19.53 -6.88 6.30
C ASP A 45 -20.58 -7.58 5.43
N SER A 46 -20.81 -7.08 4.21
CA SER A 46 -21.85 -7.60 3.28
C SER A 46 -21.65 -9.07 2.90
N ASN A 47 -20.42 -9.50 2.67
CA ASN A 47 -20.08 -10.88 2.35
C ASN A 47 -18.58 -11.14 2.53
N GLN A 48 -18.17 -12.40 2.36
CA GLN A 48 -16.79 -12.82 2.55
C GLN A 48 -15.78 -12.13 1.61
N THR A 49 -16.15 -11.90 0.35
CA THR A 49 -15.28 -11.18 -0.60
C THR A 49 -15.07 -9.74 -0.15
N SER A 50 -16.13 -9.07 0.29
CA SER A 50 -16.06 -7.71 0.83
C SER A 50 -15.17 -7.64 2.07
N MET A 51 -15.29 -8.60 3.00
CA MET A 51 -14.40 -8.69 4.17
C MET A 51 -12.93 -8.85 3.74
N ASN A 52 -12.66 -9.73 2.78
CA ASN A 52 -11.31 -9.95 2.26
C ASN A 52 -10.74 -8.69 1.59
N PHE A 53 -11.53 -7.99 0.80
CA PHE A 53 -11.10 -6.79 0.09
C PHE A 53 -10.89 -5.61 1.04
N CYS A 54 -11.76 -5.44 2.04
CA CYS A 54 -11.54 -4.42 3.06
C CYS A 54 -10.27 -4.68 3.88
N ALA A 55 -9.96 -5.93 4.22
CA ALA A 55 -8.70 -6.28 4.87
C ALA A 55 -7.48 -5.92 3.99
N TRP A 56 -7.55 -6.13 2.68
CA TRP A 56 -6.50 -5.71 1.74
C TRP A 56 -6.40 -4.18 1.63
N ARG A 57 -7.53 -3.47 1.53
CA ARG A 57 -7.55 -2.00 1.48
C ARG A 57 -6.86 -1.42 2.71
N ASP A 58 -7.22 -1.90 3.89
CA ASP A 58 -6.69 -1.39 5.15
C ASP A 58 -5.18 -1.66 5.27
N GLN A 59 -4.71 -2.80 4.75
CA GLN A 59 -3.28 -3.07 4.64
C GLN A 59 -2.59 -2.07 3.71
N LEU A 60 -3.12 -1.84 2.50
CA LEU A 60 -2.56 -0.90 1.54
C LEU A 60 -2.46 0.52 2.10
N VAL A 61 -3.53 0.99 2.76
CA VAL A 61 -3.55 2.31 3.41
C VAL A 61 -2.46 2.39 4.49
N ALA A 62 -2.34 1.38 5.36
CA ALA A 62 -1.30 1.36 6.39
C ALA A 62 0.12 1.32 5.81
N GLU A 63 0.33 0.60 4.70
CA GLU A 63 1.63 0.56 4.01
C GLU A 63 2.00 1.93 3.42
N ARG A 64 1.03 2.65 2.84
CA ARG A 64 1.24 4.01 2.33
C ARG A 64 1.57 4.99 3.44
N GLU A 65 0.86 4.92 4.58
CA GLU A 65 1.19 5.72 5.76
C GLU A 65 2.61 5.44 6.28
N LEU A 66 3.03 4.17 6.31
CA LEU A 66 4.40 3.82 6.67
C LEU A 66 5.40 4.42 5.68
N GLN A 67 5.12 4.35 4.38
CA GLN A 67 5.99 4.89 3.35
C GLN A 67 6.14 6.41 3.49
N GLN A 68 5.04 7.14 3.71
CA GLN A 68 5.08 8.59 3.96
C GLN A 68 5.99 8.95 5.14
N VAL A 69 5.92 8.21 6.25
CA VAL A 69 6.80 8.43 7.41
C VAL A 69 8.26 8.11 7.08
N VAL A 70 8.51 7.06 6.30
CA VAL A 70 9.87 6.73 5.84
C VAL A 70 10.43 7.81 4.94
N ASP A 71 9.65 8.28 3.97
CA ASP A 71 10.05 9.33 3.03
C ASP A 71 10.32 10.65 3.74
N GLN A 72 9.50 11.00 4.75
CA GLN A 72 9.74 12.15 5.60
C GLN A 72 11.07 12.03 6.38
N GLN A 73 11.40 10.86 6.92
CA GLN A 73 12.68 10.68 7.61
C GLN A 73 13.87 10.70 6.63
N ILE A 74 13.67 10.23 5.41
CA ILE A 74 14.70 10.31 4.35
C ILE A 74 14.91 11.76 3.94
N SER A 75 13.85 12.58 3.84
CA SER A 75 13.98 13.99 3.49
C SER A 75 14.69 14.79 4.58
N GLU A 76 14.40 14.50 5.86
CA GLU A 76 15.06 15.11 7.02
C GLU A 76 16.51 14.63 7.21
N HIS A 77 16.79 13.37 6.89
CA HIS A 77 18.09 12.72 7.09
C HIS A 77 18.51 11.88 5.87
N PRO A 78 18.85 12.51 4.74
CA PRO A 78 19.20 11.80 3.52
C PRO A 78 20.39 10.84 3.68
N GLU A 79 21.31 11.15 4.60
CA GLU A 79 22.49 10.33 4.91
C GLU A 79 22.12 8.95 5.49
N ARG A 80 20.90 8.80 6.01
CA ARG A 80 20.41 7.53 6.59
C ARG A 80 19.55 6.72 5.63
N LYS A 81 19.28 7.20 4.41
CA LYS A 81 18.35 6.60 3.45
C LYS A 81 18.52 5.09 3.32
N THR A 82 19.71 4.65 2.88
CA THR A 82 20.00 3.24 2.64
C THR A 82 19.81 2.37 3.89
N ALA A 83 20.23 2.88 5.05
CA ALA A 83 20.10 2.15 6.32
C ALA A 83 18.63 2.04 6.76
N LEU A 84 17.84 3.11 6.59
CA LEU A 84 16.42 3.12 6.92
C LEU A 84 15.61 2.21 5.99
N GLU A 85 15.82 2.31 4.68
CA GLU A 85 15.18 1.46 3.68
C GLU A 85 15.50 -0.02 3.92
N ALA A 86 16.77 -0.37 4.17
CA ALA A 86 17.18 -1.74 4.47
C ALA A 86 16.53 -2.26 5.76
N LYS A 87 16.42 -1.42 6.80
CA LYS A 87 15.75 -1.76 8.06
C LYS A 87 14.26 -2.02 7.84
N VAL A 88 13.57 -1.16 7.09
CA VAL A 88 12.14 -1.30 6.79
C VAL A 88 11.90 -2.54 5.93
N ALA A 89 12.69 -2.77 4.89
CA ALA A 89 12.59 -3.95 4.04
C ALA A 89 12.79 -5.25 4.82
N LYS A 90 13.84 -5.32 5.67
CA LYS A 90 14.09 -6.47 6.55
C LYS A 90 12.92 -6.71 7.51
N TRP A 91 12.36 -5.64 8.07
CA TRP A 91 11.21 -5.73 8.96
C TRP A 91 9.95 -6.19 8.23
N LYS A 92 9.63 -5.67 7.04
CA LYS A 92 8.48 -6.09 6.22
C LYS A 92 8.55 -7.59 5.92
N LYS A 93 9.71 -8.09 5.48
CA LYS A 93 9.93 -9.53 5.26
C LYS A 93 9.66 -10.38 6.51
N ALA A 94 10.15 -9.95 7.67
CA ALA A 94 9.92 -10.65 8.93
C ALA A 94 8.45 -10.62 9.37
N ARG A 95 7.78 -9.46 9.21
CA ARG A 95 6.35 -9.29 9.46
C ARG A 95 5.54 -10.22 8.58
N ASP A 96 5.79 -10.23 7.27
CA ASP A 96 4.98 -11.00 6.32
C ASP A 96 5.11 -12.51 6.58
N ALA A 97 6.31 -13.00 6.88
CA ALA A 97 6.52 -14.38 7.29
C ALA A 97 5.80 -14.73 8.61
N SER A 98 5.84 -13.84 9.60
CA SER A 98 5.14 -14.04 10.87
C SER A 98 3.63 -14.03 10.69
N CYS A 99 3.08 -13.08 9.93
CA CYS A 99 1.66 -12.97 9.68
C CYS A 99 1.12 -14.12 8.85
N GLU A 100 1.89 -14.60 7.87
CA GLU A 100 1.54 -15.80 7.11
C GLU A 100 1.47 -17.04 8.01
N LYS A 101 2.46 -17.22 8.89
CA LYS A 101 2.47 -18.33 9.85
C LYS A 101 1.26 -18.27 10.80
N SER A 102 0.93 -17.08 11.31
CA SER A 102 -0.24 -16.88 12.18
C SER A 102 -1.55 -17.13 11.43
N ALA A 103 -1.69 -16.62 10.19
CA ALA A 103 -2.89 -16.80 9.39
C ALA A 103 -3.12 -18.28 9.03
N ARG A 104 -2.06 -19.02 8.65
CA ARG A 104 -2.13 -20.47 8.42
C ARG A 104 -2.50 -21.25 9.67
N LYS A 105 -1.98 -20.86 10.85
CA LYS A 105 -2.32 -21.54 12.09
C LYS A 105 -3.81 -21.46 12.41
N GLU A 106 -4.42 -20.31 12.15
CA GLU A 106 -5.82 -20.04 12.50
C GLU A 106 -6.79 -20.54 11.42
N TRP A 107 -6.43 -20.38 10.14
CA TRP A 107 -7.36 -20.57 9.03
C TRP A 107 -6.96 -21.69 8.07
N ASP A 108 -5.81 -22.34 8.26
CA ASP A 108 -5.21 -23.33 7.35
C ASP A 108 -5.29 -22.93 5.86
N ASP A 109 -6.14 -23.56 5.06
CA ASP A 109 -6.40 -23.24 3.65
C ASP A 109 -7.74 -22.51 3.41
N GLY A 110 -8.44 -22.16 4.48
CA GLY A 110 -9.72 -21.48 4.47
C GLY A 110 -9.68 -20.13 3.75
N SER A 111 -10.83 -19.75 3.19
CA SER A 111 -11.02 -18.56 2.35
C SER A 111 -10.80 -17.23 3.09
N MET A 112 -10.73 -17.23 4.42
CA MET A 112 -10.37 -16.06 5.24
C MET A 112 -8.87 -15.92 5.52
N ARG A 113 -8.02 -16.91 5.20
CA ARG A 113 -6.56 -16.82 5.43
C ARG A 113 -5.96 -15.53 4.85
N PRO A 114 -6.26 -15.12 3.60
CA PRO A 114 -5.68 -13.90 3.03
C PRO A 114 -6.09 -12.63 3.81
N ALA A 115 -7.31 -12.56 4.32
CA ALA A 115 -7.75 -11.46 5.17
C ALA A 115 -7.03 -11.46 6.52
N ALA A 116 -6.92 -12.62 7.17
CA ALA A 116 -6.23 -12.75 8.45
C ALA A 116 -4.76 -12.30 8.35
N GLN A 117 -4.08 -12.67 7.26
CA GLN A 117 -2.72 -12.21 6.98
C GLN A 117 -2.67 -10.69 6.82
N ALA A 118 -3.58 -10.11 6.04
CA ALA A 118 -3.65 -8.67 5.79
C ALA A 118 -3.95 -7.85 7.06
N ILE A 119 -4.86 -8.35 7.92
CA ILE A 119 -5.19 -7.75 9.22
C ILE A 119 -3.95 -7.76 10.13
N CYS A 120 -3.24 -8.88 10.22
CA CYS A 120 -1.99 -8.98 10.98
C CYS A 120 -0.93 -7.99 10.47
N ALA A 121 -0.78 -7.92 9.14
CA ALA A 121 0.17 -7.01 8.51
C ALA A 121 -0.17 -5.55 8.85
N THR A 122 -1.45 -5.17 8.69
CA THR A 122 -1.97 -3.84 9.04
C THR A 122 -1.64 -3.43 10.48
N ALA A 123 -1.96 -4.30 11.44
CA ALA A 123 -1.69 -4.02 12.86
C ALA A 123 -0.19 -3.83 13.14
N SER A 124 0.65 -4.66 12.51
CA SER A 124 2.10 -4.58 12.65
C SER A 124 2.66 -3.32 11.98
N THR A 125 2.15 -2.94 10.81
CA THR A 125 2.52 -1.72 10.09
C THR A 125 2.17 -0.47 10.89
N LYS A 126 0.95 -0.37 11.42
CA LYS A 126 0.57 0.75 12.30
C LYS A 126 1.49 0.87 13.53
N LYS A 127 1.94 -0.25 14.10
CA LYS A 127 2.94 -0.23 15.20
C LYS A 127 4.31 0.28 14.75
N MET A 128 4.78 -0.13 13.57
CA MET A 128 6.05 0.35 13.02
C MET A 128 6.00 1.84 12.67
N THR A 129 4.92 2.29 12.03
CA THR A 129 4.69 3.71 11.70
C THR A 129 4.80 4.56 12.97
N LYS A 130 4.06 4.22 14.03
CA LYS A 130 4.15 4.91 15.34
C LYS A 130 5.58 4.93 15.91
N LYS A 131 6.31 3.82 15.81
CA LYS A 131 7.70 3.71 16.29
C LYS A 131 8.64 4.64 15.53
N LEU A 132 8.50 4.73 14.20
CA LEU A 132 9.31 5.62 13.38
C LEU A 132 8.97 7.08 13.68
N SER A 133 7.69 7.46 13.69
CA SER A 133 7.26 8.84 14.00
C SER A 133 7.74 9.32 15.38
N ALA A 134 7.68 8.47 16.41
CA ALA A 134 8.17 8.81 17.75
C ALA A 134 9.70 8.94 17.87
N THR A 135 10.45 8.46 16.88
CA THR A 135 11.91 8.62 16.82
C THR A 135 12.30 9.94 16.15
N ALA A 136 11.48 10.44 15.22
CA ALA A 136 11.67 11.75 14.59
C ALA A 136 11.50 12.88 15.63
N GLY A 137 10.40 12.87 16.40
CA GLY A 137 10.13 13.92 17.39
C GLY A 137 11.09 13.96 18.59
N ARG A 138 11.90 12.91 18.82
CA ARG A 138 12.90 12.88 19.90
C ARG A 138 14.26 13.46 19.52
N ARG A 139 14.52 13.69 18.22
CA ARG A 139 15.79 14.28 17.75
C ARG A 139 15.70 15.79 17.49
N SER A 140 14.49 16.34 17.53
CA SER A 140 14.20 17.77 17.39
C SER A 140 14.04 18.51 18.73
N SER A 141 14.43 17.88 19.85
CA SER A 141 14.41 18.46 21.21
C SER A 141 15.81 18.45 21.81
#